data_AF-A0A645HB32-F1
#
_entry.id   AF-A0A645HB32-F1
#
_cell.length_a   1.000
_cell.length_b   1.000
_cell.length_c   1.000
_cell.angle_alpha   90.00
_cell.angle_beta   90.00
_cell.angle_gamma   90.00
#
_symmetry.space_group_name_H-M   'P 1'
#
loop_
_entity.id
_entity.type
_entity.pdbx_description
1 polymer ?
#
loop_
_entity_poly.entity_id
_entity_poly.type
_entity_poly.pdbx_seq_one_letter_code
_entity_poly.pdbx_strand_id
1 'polypeptide(L)'
;MDSMAVLPAYRGHKIQKQMVAAGENELAALGYRHLFCTVHPDNHYSLSNLLELGYTIIVTIRKYGGLPRHILYKSNGPAISALRYPGLDAHLLALPGAQKDFKAEWQWLRYRVGGKLFAALCTPGLQYGAYGGRTMLILKCEPLLAELYRQQFTDVVPGFYSDKRNWNSVYLDADLPKELVWSMCTHAYEQVFAKLTKKMQREITGIQ
;
A
#
# COMPACT_ATOMS: atom_id res chain seq x y z
N MET A 1 25.72 1.71 23.91
CA MET A 1 24.60 0.74 23.79
C MET A 1 23.75 1.02 25.00
N ASP A 2 22.58 1.63 24.80
CA ASP A 2 21.69 1.92 25.91
C ASP A 2 21.00 0.62 26.31
N SER A 3 21.30 0.16 27.52
CA SER A 3 20.68 -1.03 28.10
C SER A 3 19.41 -0.62 28.83
N MET A 4 18.31 -1.31 28.54
CA MET A 4 17.02 -1.07 29.21
C MET A 4 16.66 -2.31 30.03
N ALA A 5 16.33 -2.10 31.31
CA ALA A 5 15.84 -3.16 32.18
C ALA A 5 14.32 -3.06 32.32
N VAL A 6 13.61 -4.17 32.09
CA VAL A 6 12.16 -4.24 32.29
C VAL A 6 11.88 -4.86 33.65
N LEU A 7 11.20 -4.11 34.51
CA LEU A 7 10.76 -4.56 35.82
C LEU A 7 9.90 -5.84 35.71
N PRO A 8 9.98 -6.80 36.65
CA PRO A 8 9.26 -8.07 36.57
C PRO A 8 7.75 -7.92 36.28
N ALA A 9 7.10 -6.94 36.92
CA ALA A 9 5.69 -6.62 36.74
C ALA A 9 5.28 -6.19 35.32
N TYR A 10 6.26 -5.92 34.44
CA TYR A 10 6.05 -5.46 33.07
C TYR A 10 6.57 -6.45 32.03
N ARG A 11 7.12 -7.59 32.45
CA ARG A 11 7.58 -8.66 31.54
C ARG A 11 6.38 -9.45 31.02
N GLY A 12 6.43 -9.88 29.75
CA GLY A 12 5.36 -10.67 29.13
C GLY A 12 4.15 -9.87 28.65
N HIS A 13 4.06 -8.56 28.94
CA HIS A 13 2.93 -7.71 28.54
C HIS A 13 2.98 -7.23 27.07
N LYS A 14 3.78 -7.89 26.22
CA LYS A 14 4.00 -7.52 24.80
C LYS A 14 4.30 -6.03 24.56
N ILE A 15 4.96 -5.36 25.52
CA ILE A 15 5.27 -3.91 25.45
C ILE A 15 6.05 -3.57 24.17
N GLN A 16 7.05 -4.38 23.82
CA GLN A 16 7.79 -4.19 22.57
C GLN A 16 6.84 -4.17 21.35
N LYS A 17 5.89 -5.10 21.28
CA LYS A 17 4.94 -5.19 20.17
C LYS A 17 4.09 -3.91 20.08
N GLN A 18 3.60 -3.42 21.22
CA GLN A 18 2.81 -2.19 21.31
C GLN A 18 3.62 -0.96 20.89
N MET A 19 4.87 -0.85 21.36
CA MET A 19 5.77 0.25 21.00
C MET A 19 6.10 0.25 19.51
N VAL A 20 6.39 -0.92 18.93
CA VAL A 20 6.64 -1.05 17.49
C VAL A 20 5.38 -0.63 16.72
N ALA A 21 4.19 -1.13 17.09
CA ALA A 21 2.96 -0.74 16.41
C ALA A 21 2.66 0.77 16.51
N ALA A 22 2.96 1.42 17.63
CA ALA A 22 2.85 2.86 17.76
C ALA A 22 3.85 3.60 16.85
N GLY A 23 5.12 3.18 16.87
CA GLY A 23 6.16 3.74 16.01
C GLY A 23 5.88 3.55 14.52
N GLU A 24 5.25 2.45 14.12
CA GLU A 24 4.78 2.23 12.74
C GLU A 24 3.79 3.31 12.31
N ASN A 25 2.82 3.66 13.15
CA ASN A 25 1.85 4.70 12.84
C ASN A 25 2.50 6.08 12.72
N GLU A 26 3.45 6.39 13.61
CA GLU A 26 4.21 7.65 13.55
C GLU A 26 5.06 7.73 12.26
N LEU A 27 5.80 6.67 11.96
CA LEU A 27 6.57 6.55 10.72
C LEU A 27 5.67 6.64 9.49
N ALA A 28 4.45 6.09 9.55
CA ALA A 28 3.48 6.18 8.47
C ALA A 28 3.04 7.63 8.22
N ALA A 29 2.79 8.38 9.30
CA ALA A 29 2.42 9.79 9.25
C ALA A 29 3.55 10.66 8.68
N LEU A 30 4.80 10.30 8.96
CA LEU A 30 6.00 10.93 8.40
C LEU A 30 6.32 10.50 6.96
N GLY A 31 5.57 9.56 6.39
CA GLY A 31 5.75 9.11 5.00
C GLY A 31 6.70 7.91 4.82
N TYR A 32 7.25 7.32 5.88
CA TYR A 32 8.14 6.16 5.80
C TYR A 32 7.37 4.87 5.52
N ARG A 33 7.73 4.18 4.43
CA ARG A 33 7.03 2.97 3.95
C ARG A 33 7.80 1.67 4.05
N HIS A 34 9.12 1.75 4.15
CA HIS A 34 9.98 0.58 4.28
C HIS A 34 10.52 0.52 5.69
N LEU A 35 10.00 -0.41 6.47
CA LEU A 35 10.38 -0.59 7.85
C LEU A 35 11.36 -1.74 7.94
N PHE A 36 12.55 -1.46 8.46
CA PHE A 36 13.57 -2.45 8.72
C PHE A 36 13.89 -2.48 10.20
N CYS A 37 14.10 -3.67 10.72
CA CYS A 37 14.67 -3.87 12.05
C CYS A 37 15.59 -5.09 12.06
N THR A 38 16.39 -5.22 13.11
CA THR A 38 17.31 -6.35 13.24
C THR A 38 17.10 -7.07 14.56
N VAL A 39 17.06 -8.39 14.54
CA VAL A 39 16.92 -9.23 15.74
C VAL A 39 18.01 -10.29 15.77
N HIS A 40 18.56 -10.57 16.95
CA HIS A 40 19.46 -11.72 17.11
C HIS A 40 18.68 -13.02 16.92
N PRO A 41 19.18 -14.03 16.18
CA PRO A 41 18.47 -15.30 15.98
C PRO A 41 17.95 -15.94 17.27
N ASP A 42 18.74 -15.88 18.34
CA ASP A 42 18.38 -16.47 19.65
C ASP A 42 17.36 -15.65 20.45
N ASN A 43 17.02 -14.42 20.03
CA ASN A 43 16.00 -13.62 20.70
C ASN A 43 14.60 -13.97 20.17
N HIS A 44 14.13 -15.16 20.55
CA HIS A 44 12.85 -15.70 20.10
C HIS A 44 11.66 -14.81 20.48
N TYR A 45 11.69 -14.15 21.64
CA TYR A 45 10.60 -13.26 22.07
C TYR A 45 10.45 -12.04 21.15
N SER A 46 11.55 -11.36 20.83
CA SER A 46 11.53 -10.23 19.91
C SER A 46 11.18 -10.67 18.50
N LEU A 47 11.69 -11.82 18.07
CA LEU A 47 11.42 -12.35 16.74
C LEU A 47 9.92 -12.64 16.57
N SER A 48 9.31 -13.38 17.50
CA SER A 48 7.88 -13.69 17.48
C SER A 48 7.01 -12.44 17.48
N ASN A 49 7.33 -11.43 18.30
CA ASN A 49 6.57 -10.17 18.31
C ASN A 49 6.54 -9.48 16.93
N LEU A 50 7.67 -9.43 16.23
CA LEU A 50 7.77 -8.79 14.93
C LEU A 50 7.11 -9.61 13.82
N LEU A 51 7.27 -10.94 13.84
CA LEU A 51 6.56 -11.81 12.90
C LEU A 51 5.04 -11.69 13.07
N GLU A 52 4.53 -11.63 14.31
CA GLU A 52 3.12 -11.36 14.60
C GLU A 52 2.66 -9.96 14.15
N LEU A 53 3.58 -9.00 13.98
CA LEU A 53 3.29 -7.67 13.43
C LEU A 53 3.36 -7.65 11.89
N GLY A 54 3.67 -8.78 11.25
CA GLY A 54 3.75 -8.89 9.80
C GLY A 54 5.12 -8.56 9.20
N TYR A 55 6.18 -8.50 10.02
CA TYR A 55 7.53 -8.46 9.49
C TYR A 55 7.93 -9.82 8.94
N THR A 56 8.83 -9.81 7.96
CA THR A 56 9.40 -11.01 7.34
C THR A 56 10.91 -10.98 7.46
N ILE A 57 11.55 -12.11 7.73
CA ILE A 57 13.01 -12.22 7.69
C ILE A 57 13.42 -12.22 6.22
N ILE A 58 14.22 -11.23 5.83
CA ILE A 58 14.70 -11.09 4.45
C ILE A 58 16.11 -11.63 4.27
N VAL A 59 16.98 -11.49 5.28
CA VAL A 59 18.34 -12.04 5.24
C VAL A 59 18.90 -12.19 6.65
N THR A 60 19.85 -13.10 6.83
CA THR A 60 20.68 -13.18 8.04
C THR A 60 22.11 -12.77 7.69
N ILE A 61 22.60 -11.69 8.30
CA ILE A 61 23.95 -11.18 8.06
C ILE A 61 24.67 -10.91 9.38
N ARG A 62 26.00 -10.83 9.34
CA ARG A 62 26.81 -10.44 10.50
C ARG A 62 26.80 -8.91 10.65
N LYS A 63 26.42 -8.41 11.82
CA LYS A 63 26.47 -6.97 12.19
C LYS A 63 26.97 -6.82 13.63
N TYR A 64 27.32 -5.58 14.01
CA TYR A 64 27.65 -5.20 15.39
C TYR A 64 28.67 -6.14 16.07
N GLY A 65 29.89 -6.20 15.54
CA GLY A 65 30.94 -7.08 16.09
C GLY A 65 30.89 -8.52 15.59
N GLY A 66 30.29 -8.78 14.42
CA GLY A 66 30.32 -10.08 13.77
C GLY A 66 29.21 -11.04 14.18
N LEU A 67 28.29 -10.62 15.05
CA LEU A 67 27.17 -11.44 15.50
C LEU A 67 26.08 -11.56 14.43
N PRO A 68 25.42 -12.73 14.31
CA PRO A 68 24.35 -12.91 13.35
C PRO A 68 23.14 -12.05 13.73
N ARG A 69 22.52 -11.45 12.72
CA ARG A 69 21.28 -10.69 12.84
C ARG A 69 20.34 -11.05 11.70
N HIS A 70 19.14 -11.46 12.06
CA HIS A 70 18.02 -11.42 11.13
C HIS A 70 17.73 -9.96 10.82
N ILE A 71 17.73 -9.61 9.54
CA ILE A 71 17.17 -8.36 9.04
C ILE A 71 15.72 -8.66 8.69
N LEU A 72 14.81 -7.90 9.29
CA LEU A 72 13.39 -8.04 9.06
C LEU A 72 12.85 -6.83 8.29
N TYR A 73 11.84 -7.07 7.47
CA TYR A 73 11.18 -6.06 6.65
C TYR A 73 9.66 -6.12 6.78
N LYS A 74 9.02 -4.95 6.80
CA LYS A 74 7.58 -4.75 6.64
C LYS A 74 7.31 -3.50 5.80
N SER A 75 6.26 -3.56 4.99
CA SER A 75 5.71 -2.39 4.30
C SER A 75 4.69 -1.67 5.19
N ASN A 76 4.72 -0.34 5.20
CA ASN A 76 3.84 0.52 6.01
C ASN A 76 2.77 1.24 5.16
N GLY A 77 2.28 0.56 4.11
CA GLY A 77 1.31 1.07 3.15
C GLY A 77 1.89 2.04 2.10
N PRO A 78 1.04 2.67 1.27
CA PRO A 78 1.46 3.63 0.25
C PRO A 78 1.71 5.04 0.83
N ALA A 79 2.79 5.72 0.41
CA ALA A 79 3.05 7.15 0.71
C ALA A 79 2.72 8.02 -0.50
N ILE A 80 1.50 8.55 -0.58
CA ILE A 80 1.11 9.39 -1.74
C ILE A 80 2.01 10.62 -1.87
N SER A 81 2.37 11.26 -0.75
CA SER A 81 3.22 12.45 -0.74
C SER A 81 4.63 12.23 -1.29
N ALA A 82 5.11 10.99 -1.32
CA ALA A 82 6.44 10.62 -1.81
C ALA A 82 6.42 10.06 -3.24
N LEU A 83 5.26 10.06 -3.92
CA LEU A 83 5.14 9.53 -5.28
C LEU A 83 5.65 10.52 -6.32
N ARG A 84 6.11 9.99 -7.47
CA ARG A 84 6.43 10.75 -8.69
C ARG A 84 5.27 11.59 -9.22
N TYR A 85 4.05 11.29 -8.78
CA TYR A 85 2.80 11.88 -9.23
C TYR A 85 2.19 12.77 -8.14
N PRO A 86 2.75 13.96 -7.86
CA PRO A 86 2.19 14.87 -6.87
C PRO A 86 0.78 15.28 -7.30
N GLY A 87 -0.13 15.31 -6.33
CA GLY A 87 -1.54 15.63 -6.57
C GLY A 87 -2.40 14.47 -7.06
N LEU A 88 -1.86 13.24 -7.18
CA LEU A 88 -2.67 12.05 -7.54
C LEU A 88 -3.87 11.87 -6.60
N ASP A 89 -3.64 12.00 -5.28
CA ASP A 89 -4.70 11.90 -4.28
C ASP A 89 -5.76 12.98 -4.44
N ALA A 90 -5.31 14.23 -4.63
CA ALA A 90 -6.19 15.37 -4.85
C ALA A 90 -7.02 15.19 -6.13
N HIS A 91 -6.41 14.69 -7.20
CA HIS A 91 -7.11 14.41 -8.45
C HIS A 91 -8.18 13.33 -8.29
N LEU A 92 -7.86 12.21 -7.64
CA LEU A 92 -8.82 11.13 -7.38
C LEU A 92 -9.97 11.58 -6.48
N LEU A 93 -9.70 12.45 -5.50
CA LEU A 93 -10.71 13.02 -4.59
C LEU A 93 -11.52 14.16 -5.21
N ALA A 94 -11.02 14.82 -6.26
CA ALA A 94 -11.76 15.85 -6.98
C ALA A 94 -12.89 15.27 -7.86
N LEU A 95 -12.88 13.95 -8.11
CA LEU A 95 -13.93 13.28 -8.87
C LEU A 95 -15.25 13.28 -8.05
N PRO A 96 -16.41 13.61 -8.67
CA PRO A 96 -17.66 13.78 -7.93
C PRO A 96 -18.05 12.54 -7.10
N GLY A 97 -18.36 12.75 -5.82
CA GLY A 97 -18.75 11.67 -4.90
C GLY A 97 -17.65 10.65 -4.62
N ALA A 98 -16.40 10.94 -4.99
CA ALA A 98 -15.26 10.10 -4.62
C ALA A 98 -15.00 10.18 -3.11
N GLN A 99 -14.75 9.02 -2.52
CA GLN A 99 -14.45 8.85 -1.11
C GLN A 99 -13.19 8.02 -0.96
N LYS A 100 -12.41 8.32 0.08
CA LYS A 100 -11.17 7.63 0.40
C LYS A 100 -11.23 6.98 1.78
N ASP A 101 -10.73 5.76 1.87
CA ASP A 101 -10.55 5.06 3.14
C ASP A 101 -9.31 4.17 3.12
N PHE A 102 -8.79 3.83 4.30
CA PHE A 102 -7.67 2.91 4.43
C PHE A 102 -8.15 1.56 4.98
N LYS A 103 -7.85 0.49 4.24
CA LYS A 103 -8.12 -0.88 4.66
C LYS A 103 -6.88 -1.51 5.24
N ALA A 104 -6.78 -1.47 6.57
CA ALA A 104 -5.58 -1.90 7.31
C ALA A 104 -5.22 -3.38 7.09
N GLU A 105 -6.19 -4.29 6.95
CA GLU A 105 -5.87 -5.71 6.78
C GLU A 105 -5.14 -5.99 5.46
N TRP A 106 -5.36 -5.14 4.45
CA TRP A 106 -4.73 -5.27 3.14
C TRP A 106 -3.58 -4.28 2.96
N GLN A 107 -3.49 -3.26 3.82
CA GLN A 107 -2.63 -2.10 3.65
C GLN A 107 -2.93 -1.33 2.36
N TRP A 108 -4.23 -1.22 2.02
CA TRP A 108 -4.70 -0.56 0.80
C TRP A 108 -5.36 0.76 1.13
N LEU A 109 -4.95 1.81 0.44
CA LEU A 109 -5.70 3.06 0.39
C LEU A 109 -6.66 2.99 -0.80
N ARG A 110 -7.96 3.10 -0.53
CA ARG A 110 -9.02 2.80 -1.49
C ARG A 110 -9.78 4.06 -1.86
N TYR A 111 -10.10 4.19 -3.14
CA TYR A 111 -10.95 5.23 -3.68
C TYR A 111 -12.24 4.61 -4.22
N ARG A 112 -13.37 5.11 -3.74
CA ARG A 112 -14.70 4.57 -4.00
C ARG A 112 -15.65 5.66 -4.46
N VAL A 113 -16.64 5.28 -5.27
CA VAL A 113 -17.76 6.14 -5.67
C VAL A 113 -19.05 5.35 -5.50
N GLY A 114 -20.04 5.93 -4.81
CA GLY A 114 -21.30 5.25 -4.49
C GLY A 114 -21.08 3.89 -3.80
N GLY A 115 -20.06 3.79 -2.94
CA GLY A 115 -19.67 2.56 -2.24
C GLY A 115 -18.88 1.53 -3.07
N LYS A 116 -18.67 1.75 -4.37
CA LYS A 116 -17.93 0.83 -5.26
C LYS A 116 -16.48 1.29 -5.46
N LEU A 117 -15.53 0.35 -5.40
CA LEU A 117 -14.10 0.62 -5.63
C LEU A 117 -13.83 0.91 -7.11
N PHE A 118 -13.06 1.96 -7.39
CA PHE A 118 -12.59 2.27 -8.74
C PHE A 118 -11.06 2.40 -8.83
N ALA A 119 -10.40 2.80 -7.74
CA ALA A 119 -8.94 2.86 -7.64
C ALA A 119 -8.46 2.42 -6.26
N ALA A 120 -7.25 1.89 -6.17
CA ALA A 120 -6.57 1.62 -4.90
C ALA A 120 -5.06 1.80 -5.02
N LEU A 121 -4.42 2.18 -3.92
CA LEU A 121 -2.97 2.24 -3.79
C LEU A 121 -2.51 1.19 -2.77
N CYS A 122 -1.42 0.50 -3.08
CA CYS A 122 -0.75 -0.36 -2.12
C CYS A 122 0.75 -0.45 -2.41
N THR A 123 1.50 -0.84 -1.38
CA THR A 123 2.94 -1.17 -1.49
C THR A 123 3.11 -2.59 -0.97
N PRO A 124 3.09 -3.61 -1.86
CA PRO A 124 3.21 -5.00 -1.45
C PRO A 124 4.54 -5.26 -0.72
N GLY A 125 4.54 -6.23 0.18
CA GLY A 125 5.78 -6.65 0.85
C GLY A 125 6.77 -7.34 -0.12
N LEU A 126 8.04 -7.46 0.28
CA LEU A 126 9.10 -8.02 -0.57
C LEU A 126 8.86 -9.48 -0.99
N GLN A 127 8.03 -10.22 -0.25
CA GLN A 127 7.64 -11.59 -0.60
C GLN A 127 6.89 -11.71 -1.94
N TYR A 128 6.38 -10.60 -2.50
CA TYR A 128 5.63 -10.58 -3.75
C TYR A 128 6.50 -10.48 -5.02
N GLY A 129 7.80 -10.80 -4.92
CA GLY A 129 8.71 -10.86 -6.06
C GLY A 129 8.80 -9.51 -6.79
N ALA A 130 8.49 -9.50 -8.09
CA ALA A 130 8.55 -8.29 -8.94
C ALA A 130 7.64 -7.13 -8.47
N TYR A 131 6.59 -7.43 -7.69
CA TYR A 131 5.71 -6.42 -7.09
C TYR A 131 6.24 -5.89 -5.75
N GLY A 132 7.15 -6.63 -5.12
CA GLY A 132 7.56 -6.39 -3.75
C GLY A 132 8.27 -5.06 -3.55
N GLY A 133 7.83 -4.29 -2.56
CA GLY A 133 8.37 -2.97 -2.24
C GLY A 133 8.03 -1.87 -3.23
N ARG A 134 7.27 -2.15 -4.30
CA ARG A 134 6.92 -1.15 -5.32
C ARG A 134 5.51 -0.65 -5.09
N THR A 135 5.34 0.66 -4.90
CA THR A 135 4.01 1.26 -4.78
C THR A 135 3.31 1.25 -6.14
N MET A 136 2.07 0.80 -6.16
CA MET A 136 1.26 0.73 -7.37
C MET A 136 -0.13 1.30 -7.20
N LEU A 137 -0.66 1.83 -8.29
CA LEU A 137 -2.02 2.30 -8.46
C LEU A 137 -2.82 1.25 -9.24
N ILE A 138 -3.80 0.66 -8.57
CA ILE A 138 -4.67 -0.39 -9.10
C ILE A 138 -5.96 0.26 -9.56
N LEU A 139 -6.26 0.18 -10.86
CA LEU A 139 -7.36 0.89 -11.52
C LEU A 139 -8.33 -0.06 -12.18
N LYS A 140 -9.62 0.24 -12.05
CA LYS A 140 -10.65 -0.39 -12.86
C LYS A 140 -10.41 -0.03 -14.33
N CYS A 141 -10.51 -1.01 -15.21
CA CYS A 141 -10.39 -0.78 -16.64
C CYS A 141 -11.36 -1.69 -17.42
N GLU A 142 -11.63 -1.31 -18.66
CA GLU A 142 -12.42 -2.11 -19.60
C GLU A 142 -11.47 -3.15 -20.20
N PRO A 143 -11.91 -4.40 -20.44
CA PRO A 143 -10.99 -5.47 -20.84
C PRO A 143 -10.09 -5.19 -22.03
N LEU A 144 -10.63 -4.67 -23.14
CA LEU A 144 -9.82 -4.37 -24.34
C LEU A 144 -8.80 -3.27 -24.07
N LEU A 145 -9.22 -2.19 -23.39
CA LEU A 145 -8.32 -1.12 -23.00
C LEU A 145 -7.26 -1.59 -21.98
N ALA A 146 -7.62 -2.49 -21.08
CA ALA A 146 -6.72 -3.05 -20.09
C ALA A 146 -5.58 -3.82 -20.76
N GLU A 147 -5.91 -4.62 -21.79
CA GLU A 147 -4.94 -5.34 -22.62
C GLU A 147 -4.06 -4.39 -23.42
N LEU A 148 -4.64 -3.38 -24.06
CA LEU A 148 -3.90 -2.37 -24.81
C LEU A 148 -2.85 -1.68 -23.95
N TYR A 149 -3.21 -1.23 -22.74
CA TYR A 149 -2.26 -0.58 -21.84
C TYR A 149 -1.10 -1.48 -21.45
N ARG A 150 -1.35 -2.77 -21.18
CA ARG A 150 -0.29 -3.74 -20.83
C ARG A 150 0.65 -4.04 -22.00
N GLN A 151 0.14 -3.97 -23.22
CA GLN A 151 0.96 -4.14 -24.43
C GLN A 151 1.83 -2.91 -24.69
N GLN A 152 1.29 -1.71 -24.44
CA GLN A 152 1.97 -0.45 -24.71
C GLN A 152 2.98 -0.04 -23.62
N PHE A 153 2.69 -0.36 -22.35
CA PHE A 153 3.46 0.13 -21.22
C PHE A 153 3.89 -1.03 -20.32
N THR A 154 5.20 -1.28 -20.23
CA THR A 154 5.77 -2.35 -19.41
C THR A 154 5.47 -2.19 -17.91
N ASP A 155 5.28 -0.95 -17.44
CA ASP A 155 4.93 -0.65 -16.05
C ASP A 155 3.43 -0.76 -15.74
N VAL A 156 2.61 -1.07 -16.75
CA VAL A 156 1.20 -1.43 -16.56
C VAL A 156 1.07 -2.93 -16.61
N VAL A 157 0.80 -3.52 -15.45
CA VAL A 157 0.74 -4.96 -15.25
C VAL A 157 -0.68 -5.41 -14.87
N PRO A 158 -1.00 -6.72 -14.92
CA PRO A 158 -2.30 -7.19 -14.48
C PRO A 158 -2.64 -6.77 -13.04
N GLY A 159 -3.93 -6.57 -12.75
CA GLY A 159 -4.41 -6.14 -11.43
C GLY A 159 -3.92 -7.03 -10.28
N PHE A 160 -3.21 -6.44 -9.33
CA PHE A 160 -2.71 -7.11 -8.13
C PHE A 160 -3.87 -7.45 -7.19
N TYR A 161 -3.96 -8.70 -6.74
CA TYR A 161 -5.10 -9.25 -5.96
C TYR A 161 -6.51 -8.91 -6.51
N SER A 162 -6.61 -8.64 -7.81
CA SER A 162 -7.84 -8.18 -8.47
C SER A 162 -8.13 -9.01 -9.72
N ASP A 163 -9.33 -8.84 -10.30
CA ASP A 163 -9.69 -9.49 -11.57
C ASP A 163 -8.85 -8.91 -12.71
N LYS A 164 -7.86 -9.69 -13.16
CA LYS A 164 -6.91 -9.33 -14.20
C LYS A 164 -7.56 -9.08 -15.56
N ARG A 165 -8.83 -9.41 -15.77
CA ARG A 165 -9.53 -9.06 -17.01
C ARG A 165 -9.88 -7.58 -17.06
N ASN A 166 -10.04 -6.95 -15.91
CA ASN A 166 -10.70 -5.65 -15.84
C ASN A 166 -10.11 -4.72 -14.78
N TRP A 167 -8.91 -5.04 -14.30
CA TRP A 167 -8.08 -4.21 -13.43
C TRP A 167 -6.63 -4.21 -13.91
N ASN A 168 -6.00 -3.04 -13.90
CA ASN A 168 -4.58 -2.87 -14.14
C ASN A 168 -3.89 -2.36 -12.87
N SER A 169 -2.63 -2.73 -12.67
CA SER A 169 -1.76 -2.10 -11.68
C SER A 169 -0.72 -1.29 -12.44
N VAL A 170 -0.57 -0.02 -12.07
CA VAL A 170 0.42 0.90 -12.63
C VAL A 170 1.47 1.12 -11.56
N TYR A 171 2.72 0.79 -11.82
CA TYR A 171 3.80 1.12 -10.89
C TYR A 171 4.01 2.64 -10.84
N LEU A 172 4.14 3.20 -9.64
CA LEU A 172 4.21 4.66 -9.45
C LEU A 172 5.64 5.20 -9.35
N ASP A 173 6.63 4.32 -9.44
CA ASP A 173 8.03 4.66 -9.70
C ASP A 173 8.32 4.79 -11.22
N ALA A 174 7.42 4.28 -12.07
CA ALA A 174 7.49 4.32 -13.53
C ALA A 174 7.46 5.73 -14.11
N ASP A 175 8.07 5.90 -15.28
CA ASP A 175 8.15 7.16 -16.00
C ASP A 175 7.02 7.31 -17.03
N LEU A 176 5.78 7.20 -16.56
CA LEU A 176 4.60 7.43 -17.40
C LEU A 176 4.23 8.92 -17.39
N PRO A 177 3.73 9.48 -18.51
CA PRO A 177 3.21 10.84 -18.52
C PRO A 177 2.12 11.01 -17.48
N LYS A 178 2.19 12.08 -16.68
CA LYS A 178 1.18 12.38 -15.66
C LYS A 178 -0.24 12.39 -16.23
N GLU A 179 -0.43 13.02 -17.37
CA GLU A 179 -1.76 13.12 -18.01
C GLU A 179 -2.32 11.75 -18.41
N LEU A 180 -1.46 10.79 -18.78
CA LEU A 180 -1.88 9.42 -19.03
C LEU A 180 -2.42 8.78 -17.74
N VAL A 181 -1.68 8.90 -16.63
CA VAL A 181 -2.11 8.35 -15.34
C VAL A 181 -3.43 8.99 -14.88
N TRP A 182 -3.61 10.29 -15.09
CA TRP A 182 -4.84 11.02 -14.73
C TRP A 182 -6.01 10.53 -15.60
N SER A 183 -5.79 10.40 -16.90
CA SER A 183 -6.79 9.83 -17.81
C SER A 183 -7.19 8.40 -17.40
N MET A 184 -6.24 7.56 -17.03
CA MET A 184 -6.53 6.21 -16.52
C MET A 184 -7.38 6.26 -15.23
N CYS A 185 -7.11 7.19 -14.31
CA CYS A 185 -7.91 7.42 -13.10
C CYS A 185 -9.35 7.84 -13.44
N THR A 186 -9.51 8.81 -14.34
CA THR A 186 -10.83 9.30 -14.78
C THR A 186 -11.63 8.18 -15.45
N HIS A 187 -11.04 7.42 -16.37
CA HIS A 187 -11.71 6.29 -17.00
C HIS A 187 -12.13 5.22 -16.00
N ALA A 188 -11.29 4.91 -15.00
CA ALA A 188 -11.63 3.95 -13.95
C ALA A 188 -12.87 4.41 -13.16
N TYR A 189 -12.93 5.69 -12.80
CA TYR A 189 -14.08 6.29 -12.13
C TYR A 189 -15.34 6.24 -13.00
N GLU A 190 -15.27 6.68 -14.25
CA GLU A 190 -16.42 6.73 -15.16
C GLU A 190 -17.04 5.34 -15.36
N GLN A 191 -16.21 4.32 -15.53
CA GLN A 191 -16.68 2.94 -15.67
C GLN A 191 -17.44 2.43 -14.46
N VAL A 192 -17.03 2.82 -13.26
CA VAL A 192 -17.71 2.42 -12.01
C VAL A 192 -18.95 3.26 -11.78
N PHE A 193 -18.86 4.57 -12.03
CA PHE A 193 -19.96 5.52 -11.91
C PHE A 193 -21.12 5.17 -12.86
N ALA A 194 -20.83 4.81 -14.11
CA ALA A 194 -21.81 4.38 -15.10
C ALA A 194 -22.62 3.14 -14.65
N LYS A 195 -22.04 2.30 -13.77
CA LYS A 195 -22.68 1.11 -13.19
C LYS A 195 -23.46 1.39 -11.89
N LEU A 196 -23.56 2.65 -11.47
CA LEU A 196 -24.43 3.06 -10.37
C LEU A 196 -25.88 3.20 -10.86
N THR A 197 -26.83 3.19 -9.93
CA THR A 197 -28.23 3.44 -10.27
C THR A 197 -28.41 4.89 -10.70
N LYS A 198 -29.40 5.17 -11.55
CA LYS A 198 -29.68 6.55 -12.01
C LYS A 198 -29.96 7.51 -10.86
N LYS A 199 -30.61 7.03 -9.80
CA LYS A 199 -30.82 7.78 -8.56
C LYS A 199 -29.49 8.19 -7.92
N MET A 200 -28.58 7.24 -7.71
CA MET A 200 -27.26 7.51 -7.12
C MET A 200 -26.41 8.43 -8.02
N GLN A 201 -26.47 8.26 -9.34
CA GLN A 201 -25.76 9.15 -10.28
C GLN A 201 -26.21 10.60 -10.11
N ARG A 202 -27.53 10.83 -10.06
CA ARG A 202 -28.12 12.17 -9.86
C ARG A 202 -27.76 12.78 -8.52
N GLU A 203 -27.81 11.99 -7.45
CA GLU A 203 -27.40 12.41 -6.10
C GLU A 203 -25.93 12.86 -6.07
N ILE A 204 -25.05 12.13 -6.77
CA ILE A 204 -23.62 12.46 -6.84
C ILE A 204 -23.35 13.69 -7.73
N THR A 205 -24.05 13.84 -8.86
CA THR A 205 -23.84 14.97 -9.78
C THR A 205 -24.58 16.24 -9.37
N GLY A 206 -25.44 16.17 -8.35
CA GLY A 206 -26.27 17.30 -7.91
C GLY A 206 -27.34 17.72 -8.92
N ILE A 207 -27.69 16.84 -9.86
CA ILE A 207 -28.73 17.09 -10.87
C ILE A 207 -30.02 16.43 -10.35
N GLN A 208 -30.96 17.24 -9.85
CA GLN A 208 -32.29 16.78 -9.45
C GLN A 208 -33.11 16.31 -10.67
#